data_AF-A0ABD1JX50-F1
#
_entry.id   AF-A0ABD1JX50-F1
#
_cell.length_a   1.000
_cell.length_b   1.000
_cell.length_c   1.000
_cell.angle_alpha   90.00
_cell.angle_beta   90.00
_cell.angle_gamma   90.00
#
_symmetry.space_group_name_H-M   'P 1'
#
loop_
_entity.id
_entity.type
_entity.pdbx_description
1 polymer ?
#
loop_
_entity_poly.entity_id
_entity_poly.type
_entity_poly.pdbx_seq_one_letter_code
_entity_poly.pdbx_strand_id
1 'polypeptide(L)'
;MGAVTDDEVIRKRLLIDGDGAGDDRRINVLLKSFIKWSNSTSTPEEGNIQYQRMLGTLSQCDFSMGKTLLVYDMNLKEMENYEKIYKDIEQNISTAHDKIAECKKEIQRAKRIRKNRQEYDALAKVIQQHPDRHETMKQLEALDKELQQLSRIKDNVEDKLELRKKQFHVLLSTIQELQQTLEIDEKSETDDTQESSMESGD
;
A
#
# COMPACT_ATOMS: atom_id res chain seq x y z
N MET A 1 61.42 5.43 2.83
CA MET A 1 61.21 5.89 1.44
C MET A 1 59.72 5.72 1.16
N GLY A 2 58.99 6.83 1.05
CA GLY A 2 57.55 6.78 0.79
C GLY A 2 57.28 6.20 -0.59
N ALA A 3 56.34 5.27 -0.69
CA ALA A 3 55.90 4.71 -1.95
C ALA A 3 55.33 5.85 -2.81
N VAL A 4 55.97 6.10 -3.95
CA VAL A 4 55.46 7.05 -4.95
C VAL A 4 54.08 6.54 -5.37
N THR A 5 53.04 7.33 -5.11
CA THR A 5 51.67 6.95 -5.49
C THR A 5 51.53 7.00 -7.01
N ASP A 6 50.65 6.19 -7.59
CA ASP A 6 50.45 6.16 -9.05
C ASP A 6 50.13 7.56 -9.61
N ASP A 7 49.42 8.40 -8.84
CA ASP A 7 49.19 9.81 -9.15
C ASP A 7 50.46 10.65 -9.25
N GLU A 8 51.46 10.40 -8.40
CA GLU A 8 52.76 11.07 -8.49
C GLU A 8 53.57 10.60 -9.69
N VAL A 9 53.47 9.31 -10.05
CA VAL A 9 54.10 8.77 -11.27
C VAL A 9 53.45 9.38 -12.51
N ILE A 10 52.12 9.43 -12.57
CA ILE A 10 51.35 10.01 -13.68
C ILE A 10 51.64 11.51 -13.80
N ARG A 11 51.67 12.26 -12.68
CA ARG A 11 52.01 13.69 -12.68
C ARG A 11 53.42 13.94 -13.17
N LYS A 12 54.41 13.16 -12.72
CA LYS A 12 55.80 13.25 -13.20
C LYS A 12 55.92 12.87 -14.67
N ARG A 13 55.19 11.85 -15.13
CA ARG A 13 55.16 11.43 -16.53
C ARG A 13 54.58 12.52 -17.42
N LEU A 14 53.46 13.14 -17.03
CA LEU A 14 52.86 14.26 -17.76
C LEU A 14 53.75 15.52 -17.80
N LEU A 15 54.53 15.76 -16.74
CA LEU A 15 55.50 16.86 -16.69
C LEU A 15 56.74 16.63 -17.57
N ILE A 16 57.12 15.37 -17.79
CA ILE A 16 58.29 14.98 -18.59
C ILE A 16 57.92 14.74 -20.06
N ASP A 17 56.78 14.08 -20.32
CA ASP A 17 56.25 13.74 -21.66
C ASP A 17 55.32 14.83 -22.22
N GLY A 18 54.95 15.83 -21.42
CA GLY A 18 54.37 17.07 -21.93
C GLY A 18 55.43 17.79 -22.77
N ASP A 19 55.15 18.03 -24.04
CA ASP A 19 55.98 18.61 -25.13
C ASP A 19 57.03 19.70 -24.74
N GLY A 20 56.92 20.32 -23.56
CA GLY A 20 57.73 21.44 -23.08
C GLY A 20 59.20 21.13 -22.75
N ALA A 21 59.60 19.91 -22.41
CA ALA A 21 61.02 19.60 -22.16
C ALA A 21 61.84 19.54 -23.48
N GLY A 22 61.18 19.21 -24.60
CA GLY A 22 61.78 19.20 -25.92
C GLY A 22 61.93 20.61 -26.51
N ASP A 23 60.94 21.47 -26.28
CA ASP A 23 60.92 22.83 -26.82
C ASP A 23 61.97 23.76 -26.21
N ASP A 24 62.14 23.75 -24.88
CA ASP A 24 63.21 24.54 -24.24
C ASP A 24 64.60 24.14 -24.77
N ARG A 25 64.82 22.84 -24.96
CA ARG A 25 66.05 22.33 -25.58
C ARG A 25 66.18 22.78 -27.04
N ARG A 26 65.10 22.73 -27.84
CA ARG A 26 65.10 23.17 -29.25
C ARG A 26 65.42 24.66 -29.37
N ILE A 27 64.80 25.50 -28.53
CA ILE A 27 65.04 26.95 -28.48
C ILE A 27 66.48 27.25 -28.07
N ASN A 28 66.99 26.57 -27.04
CA ASN A 28 68.39 26.70 -26.62
C ASN A 28 69.38 26.29 -27.72
N VAL A 29 69.09 25.24 -28.49
CA VAL A 29 69.91 24.81 -29.63
C VAL A 29 69.84 25.83 -30.77
N LEU A 30 68.67 26.38 -31.06
CA LEU A 30 68.49 27.45 -32.06
C LEU A 30 69.31 28.69 -31.69
N LEU A 31 69.24 29.12 -30.43
CA LEU A 31 70.01 30.27 -29.92
C LEU A 31 71.52 30.06 -30.06
N LYS A 32 72.03 28.89 -29.63
CA LYS A 32 73.46 28.55 -29.79
C LYS A 32 73.88 28.49 -31.25
N SER A 33 73.02 27.96 -32.12
CA SER A 33 73.26 27.88 -33.57
C SER A 33 73.32 29.27 -34.19
N PHE A 34 72.43 30.17 -33.78
CA PHE A 34 72.41 31.57 -34.21
C PHE A 34 73.67 32.33 -33.79
N ILE A 35 74.07 32.22 -32.52
CA ILE A 35 75.30 32.84 -32.02
C ILE A 35 76.52 32.32 -32.80
N LYS A 36 76.62 31.01 -33.02
CA LYS A 36 77.72 30.41 -33.79
C LYS A 36 77.72 30.90 -35.24
N TRP A 37 76.56 30.93 -35.89
CA TRP A 37 76.42 31.40 -37.27
C TRP A 37 76.80 32.88 -37.41
N SER A 38 76.33 33.74 -36.49
CA SER A 38 76.61 35.18 -36.52
C SER A 38 78.09 35.54 -36.35
N ASN A 39 78.86 34.69 -35.67
CA ASN A 39 80.29 34.90 -35.42
C ASN A 39 81.19 34.05 -36.34
N SER A 40 80.60 33.32 -37.31
CA SER A 40 81.36 32.44 -38.19
C SER A 40 81.96 33.19 -39.38
N THR A 41 83.22 32.92 -39.70
CA THR A 41 83.87 33.32 -40.96
C THR A 41 83.75 32.21 -42.01
N SER A 42 82.60 31.54 -42.05
CA SER A 42 82.31 30.44 -42.97
C SER A 42 82.10 30.94 -44.40
N THR A 43 82.21 30.05 -45.38
CA THR A 43 81.89 30.39 -46.77
C THR A 43 80.40 30.77 -46.89
N PRO A 44 80.02 31.62 -47.87
CA PRO A 44 78.63 32.01 -48.06
C PRO A 44 77.66 30.82 -48.23
N GLU A 45 78.13 29.74 -48.83
CA GLU A 45 77.36 28.52 -49.05
C GLU A 45 77.11 27.73 -47.76
N GLU A 46 78.14 27.56 -46.92
CA GLU A 46 78.00 26.96 -45.59
C GLU A 46 77.11 27.80 -44.66
N GLY A 47 77.25 29.13 -44.74
CA GLY A 47 76.40 30.08 -44.03
C GLY A 47 74.93 29.92 -44.40
N ASN A 48 74.62 29.78 -45.70
CA ASN A 48 73.25 29.57 -46.16
C ASN A 48 72.66 28.23 -45.67
N ILE A 49 73.44 27.15 -45.67
CA ILE A 49 73.00 25.84 -45.15
C ILE A 49 72.63 25.93 -43.67
N GLN A 50 73.45 26.61 -42.85
CA GLN A 50 73.17 26.81 -41.43
C GLN A 50 71.93 27.68 -41.21
N TYR A 51 71.74 28.73 -42.00
CA TYR A 51 70.54 29.57 -41.97
C TYR A 51 69.26 28.78 -42.26
N GLN A 52 69.25 27.94 -43.30
CA GLN A 52 68.09 27.09 -43.61
C GLN A 52 67.77 26.09 -42.50
N ARG A 53 68.77 25.53 -41.82
CA ARG A 53 68.58 24.66 -40.66
C ARG A 53 67.95 25.40 -39.47
N MET A 54 68.38 26.65 -39.22
CA MET A 54 67.79 27.49 -38.18
C MET A 54 66.33 27.81 -38.49
N LEU A 55 66.00 28.17 -39.75
CA LEU A 55 64.62 28.37 -40.18
C LEU A 55 63.76 27.11 -39.96
N GLY A 56 64.25 25.94 -40.34
CA GLY A 56 63.53 24.68 -40.10
C GLY A 56 63.28 24.40 -38.61
N THR A 57 64.24 24.73 -37.75
CA THR A 57 64.09 24.58 -36.29
C THR A 57 63.06 25.58 -35.74
N LEU A 58 63.05 26.82 -36.24
CA LEU A 58 62.06 27.83 -35.87
C LEU A 58 60.64 27.40 -36.27
N SER A 59 60.45 26.92 -37.50
CA SER A 59 59.15 26.41 -37.95
C SER A 59 58.64 25.23 -37.11
N GLN A 60 59.54 24.37 -36.62
CA GLN A 60 59.17 23.29 -35.69
C GLN A 60 58.72 23.82 -34.32
N CYS A 61 59.35 24.89 -33.82
CA CYS A 61 58.93 25.54 -32.56
C CYS A 61 57.55 26.18 -32.71
N ASP A 62 57.31 26.89 -33.81
CA ASP A 62 56.01 27.51 -34.11
C ASP A 62 54.90 26.45 -34.20
N PHE A 63 55.17 25.33 -34.87
CA PHE A 63 54.23 24.21 -34.95
C PHE A 63 53.93 23.59 -33.59
N SER A 64 54.97 23.36 -32.77
CA SER A 64 54.82 22.83 -31.41
C SER A 64 53.93 23.73 -30.56
N MET A 65 54.18 25.04 -30.59
CA MET A 65 53.37 26.03 -29.88
C MET A 65 51.90 25.99 -30.31
N GLY A 66 51.63 25.97 -31.62
CA GLY A 66 50.26 25.85 -32.14
C GLY A 66 49.56 24.58 -31.68
N LYS A 67 50.27 23.45 -31.66
CA LYS A 67 49.75 22.18 -31.14
C LYS A 67 49.43 22.27 -29.65
N THR A 68 50.30 22.88 -28.83
CA THR A 68 50.05 23.05 -27.38
C THR A 68 48.78 23.86 -27.12
N LEU A 69 48.54 24.94 -27.87
CA LEU A 69 47.31 25.73 -27.76
C LEU A 69 46.06 24.91 -28.08
N LEU A 70 46.09 24.10 -29.15
CA LEU A 70 44.97 23.23 -29.50
C LEU A 70 44.69 22.16 -28.43
N VAL A 71 45.74 21.58 -27.84
CA VAL A 71 45.60 20.62 -26.73
C VAL A 71 45.02 21.32 -25.49
N TYR A 72 45.45 22.54 -25.20
CA TYR A 72 44.89 23.33 -24.10
C TYR A 72 43.38 23.58 -24.29
N ASP A 73 42.97 24.05 -25.48
CA ASP A 73 41.56 24.29 -25.80
C ASP A 73 40.73 23.00 -25.75
N MET A 74 41.29 21.88 -26.18
CA MET A 74 40.66 20.56 -26.06
C MET A 74 40.47 20.19 -24.58
N ASN A 75 41.48 20.35 -23.73
CA ASN A 75 41.41 20.04 -22.31
C ASN A 75 40.35 20.91 -21.58
N LEU A 76 40.21 22.19 -21.96
CA LEU A 76 39.16 23.05 -21.41
C LEU A 76 37.77 22.51 -21.73
N LYS A 77 37.54 22.08 -22.98
CA LYS A 77 36.26 21.47 -23.39
C LYS A 77 36.00 20.14 -22.69
N GLU A 78 37.03 19.33 -22.47
CA GLU A 78 36.92 18.09 -21.70
C GLU A 78 36.55 18.38 -20.24
N MET A 79 37.16 19.38 -19.60
CA MET A 79 36.79 19.81 -18.25
C MET A 79 35.32 20.23 -18.15
N GLU A 80 34.83 21.05 -19.09
CA GLU A 80 33.42 21.45 -19.14
C GLU A 80 32.49 20.24 -19.29
N ASN A 81 32.87 19.27 -20.14
CA ASN A 81 32.10 18.05 -20.33
C ASN A 81 32.05 17.20 -19.05
N TYR A 82 33.18 17.05 -18.35
CA TYR A 82 33.21 16.34 -17.07
C TYR A 82 32.37 17.02 -16.00
N GLU A 83 32.38 18.35 -15.92
CA GLU A 83 31.51 19.08 -14.99
C GLU A 83 30.03 18.83 -15.28
N LYS A 84 29.66 18.79 -16.57
CA LYS A 84 28.29 18.47 -16.98
C LYS A 84 27.90 17.03 -16.59
N ILE A 85 28.74 16.06 -16.88
CA ILE A 85 28.52 14.65 -16.51
C ILE A 85 28.37 14.52 -15.00
N TYR A 86 29.18 15.23 -14.23
CA TYR A 86 29.10 15.23 -12.77
C TYR A 86 27.73 15.71 -12.28
N LYS A 87 27.25 16.85 -12.78
CA LYS A 87 25.91 17.38 -12.44
C LYS A 87 24.78 16.42 -12.85
N ASP A 88 24.90 15.80 -14.02
CA ASP A 88 23.92 14.81 -14.49
C ASP A 88 23.87 13.58 -13.57
N ILE A 89 25.04 13.11 -13.10
CA ILE A 89 25.13 12.00 -12.14
C ILE A 89 24.50 12.39 -10.80
N GLU A 90 24.80 13.58 -10.26
CA GLU A 90 24.19 14.06 -9.02
C GLU A 90 22.66 14.15 -9.11
N GLN A 91 22.14 14.69 -10.21
CA GLN A 91 20.70 14.77 -10.44
C GLN A 91 20.06 13.38 -10.53
N ASN A 92 20.71 12.43 -11.19
CA ASN A 92 20.23 11.05 -11.29
C ASN A 92 20.22 10.37 -9.91
N ILE A 93 21.23 10.60 -9.08
CA ILE A 93 21.30 10.09 -7.70
C ILE A 93 20.15 10.67 -6.87
N SER A 94 19.92 11.98 -6.93
CA SER A 94 18.80 12.63 -6.21
C SER A 94 17.45 12.04 -6.65
N THR A 95 17.24 11.90 -7.96
CA THR A 95 16.01 11.34 -8.52
C THR A 95 15.80 9.87 -8.10
N ALA A 96 16.88 9.09 -8.01
CA ALA A 96 16.82 7.71 -7.53
C ALA A 96 16.44 7.65 -6.04
N HIS A 97 16.97 8.56 -5.21
CA HIS A 97 16.58 8.67 -3.80
C HIS A 97 15.09 8.98 -3.64
N ASP A 98 14.55 9.90 -4.44
CA ASP A 98 13.13 10.24 -4.42
C ASP A 98 12.25 9.05 -4.81
N LYS A 99 12.64 8.31 -5.86
CA LYS A 99 11.95 7.08 -6.28
C LYS A 99 11.95 6.03 -5.17
N ILE A 100 13.08 5.83 -4.49
CA ILE A 100 13.18 4.90 -3.35
C ILE A 100 12.24 5.33 -2.22
N ALA A 101 12.18 6.63 -1.92
CA ALA A 101 11.30 7.15 -0.89
C ALA A 101 9.83 6.90 -1.23
N GLU A 102 9.43 7.07 -2.49
CA GLU A 102 8.07 6.84 -2.93
C GLU A 102 7.71 5.34 -2.92
N CYS A 103 8.57 4.47 -3.47
CA CYS A 103 8.35 3.02 -3.40
C CYS A 103 8.21 2.50 -1.96
N LYS A 104 8.94 3.09 -1.00
CA LYS A 104 8.77 2.75 0.43
C LYS A 104 7.38 3.10 0.94
N LYS A 105 6.81 4.25 0.56
CA LYS A 105 5.44 4.64 0.94
C LYS A 105 4.41 3.71 0.30
N GLU A 106 4.58 3.37 -0.98
CA GLU A 106 3.71 2.45 -1.69
C GLU A 106 3.69 1.06 -1.04
N ILE A 107 4.86 0.53 -0.68
CA ILE A 107 4.98 -0.73 0.06
C ILE A 107 4.22 -0.67 1.39
N GLN A 108 4.35 0.41 2.15
CA GLN A 108 3.61 0.57 3.41
C GLN A 108 2.10 0.58 3.17
N ARG A 109 1.63 1.27 2.14
CA ARG A 109 0.21 1.30 1.77
C ARG A 109 -0.28 -0.10 1.35
N ALA A 110 0.48 -0.81 0.52
CA ALA A 110 0.16 -2.16 0.07
C ALA A 110 0.09 -3.15 1.25
N LYS A 111 1.01 -3.04 2.23
CA LYS A 111 0.97 -3.84 3.46
C LYS A 111 -0.31 -3.59 4.27
N ARG A 112 -0.74 -2.34 4.42
CA ARG A 112 -2.01 -2.02 5.11
C ARG A 112 -3.20 -2.62 4.38
N ILE A 113 -3.28 -2.47 3.05
CA ILE A 113 -4.36 -3.05 2.25
C ILE A 113 -4.40 -4.57 2.42
N ARG A 114 -3.24 -5.23 2.40
CA ARG A 114 -3.15 -6.69 2.61
C ARG A 114 -3.66 -7.09 3.99
N LYS A 115 -3.28 -6.36 5.05
CA LYS A 115 -3.78 -6.59 6.41
C LYS A 115 -5.29 -6.48 6.49
N ASN A 116 -5.86 -5.40 5.94
CA ASN A 116 -7.31 -5.19 5.91
C ASN A 116 -8.02 -6.32 5.15
N ARG A 117 -7.47 -6.76 4.01
CA ARG A 117 -8.02 -7.88 3.25
C ARG A 117 -8.02 -9.18 4.04
N GLN A 118 -6.94 -9.47 4.77
CA GLN A 118 -6.88 -10.64 5.64
C GLN A 118 -7.92 -10.56 6.79
N GLU A 119 -8.14 -9.38 7.35
CA GLU A 119 -9.17 -9.16 8.38
C GLU A 119 -10.58 -9.37 7.79
N TYR A 120 -10.86 -8.88 6.58
CA TYR A 120 -12.11 -9.15 5.88
C TYR A 120 -12.31 -10.63 5.56
N ASP A 121 -11.28 -11.32 5.05
CA ASP A 121 -11.34 -12.74 4.74
C ASP A 121 -11.57 -13.58 6.02
N ALA A 122 -10.94 -13.20 7.14
CA ALA A 122 -11.15 -13.85 8.43
C ALA A 122 -12.59 -13.68 8.93
N LEU A 123 -13.14 -12.46 8.86
CA LEU A 123 -14.52 -12.19 9.25
C LEU A 123 -15.51 -12.92 8.33
N ALA A 124 -15.27 -12.93 7.01
CA ALA A 124 -16.10 -13.64 6.05
C ALA A 124 -16.14 -15.14 6.33
N LYS A 125 -15.00 -15.75 6.71
CA LYS A 125 -14.97 -17.16 7.15
C LYS A 125 -15.82 -17.43 8.39
N VAL A 126 -15.82 -16.51 9.37
CA VAL A 126 -16.68 -16.64 10.56
C VAL A 126 -18.15 -16.51 10.15
N ILE A 127 -18.50 -15.53 9.32
CA ILE A 127 -19.87 -15.34 8.82
C ILE A 127 -20.37 -16.59 8.07
N GLN A 128 -19.53 -17.23 7.26
CA GLN A 128 -19.87 -18.46 6.54
C GLN A 128 -20.17 -19.67 7.44
N GLN A 129 -19.80 -19.64 8.72
CA GLN A 129 -20.17 -20.69 9.67
C GLN A 129 -21.64 -20.58 10.11
N HIS A 130 -22.28 -19.43 9.89
CA HIS A 130 -23.68 -19.19 10.21
C HIS A 130 -24.58 -19.48 8.99
N PRO A 131 -25.82 -19.93 9.23
CA PRO A 131 -26.77 -20.21 8.16
C PRO A 131 -27.11 -18.95 7.36
N ASP A 132 -27.58 -19.14 6.14
CA ASP A 132 -27.95 -18.02 5.29
C ASP A 132 -29.09 -17.21 5.93
N ARG A 133 -28.95 -15.89 5.87
CA ARG A 133 -29.89 -14.96 6.51
C ARG A 133 -31.28 -15.07 5.90
N HIS A 134 -31.36 -15.21 4.57
CA HIS A 134 -32.63 -15.27 3.87
C HIS A 134 -33.37 -16.58 4.19
N GLU A 135 -32.65 -17.71 4.22
CA GLU A 135 -33.22 -18.99 4.65
C GLU A 135 -33.72 -18.94 6.10
N THR A 136 -32.91 -18.40 7.02
CA THR A 136 -33.28 -18.27 8.44
C THR A 136 -34.52 -17.37 8.61
N MET A 137 -34.62 -16.28 7.84
CA MET A 137 -35.81 -15.43 7.85
C MET A 137 -37.06 -16.14 7.37
N LYS A 138 -36.96 -16.93 6.30
CA LYS A 138 -38.10 -17.70 5.78
C LYS A 138 -38.60 -18.73 6.80
N GLN A 139 -37.67 -19.37 7.53
CA GLN A 139 -38.02 -20.29 8.61
C GLN A 139 -38.72 -19.56 9.77
N LEU A 140 -38.23 -18.39 10.17
CA LEU A 140 -38.88 -17.54 11.17
C LEU A 140 -40.30 -17.15 10.79
N GLU A 141 -40.53 -16.72 9.55
CA GLU A 141 -41.87 -16.38 9.05
C GLU A 141 -42.82 -17.58 9.04
N ALA A 142 -42.31 -18.78 8.74
CA ALA A 142 -43.10 -20.01 8.79
C ALA A 142 -43.49 -20.35 10.25
N LEU A 143 -42.52 -20.28 11.17
CA LEU A 143 -42.77 -20.52 12.60
C LEU A 143 -43.77 -19.52 13.19
N ASP A 144 -43.68 -18.24 12.80
CA ASP A 144 -44.60 -17.21 13.28
C ASP A 144 -46.04 -17.48 12.83
N LYS A 145 -46.23 -17.91 11.57
CA LYS A 145 -47.54 -18.34 11.08
C LYS A 145 -48.09 -19.54 11.85
N GLU A 146 -47.24 -20.51 12.15
CA GLU A 146 -47.64 -21.70 12.93
C GLU A 146 -48.01 -21.33 14.37
N LEU A 147 -47.24 -20.45 15.02
CA LEU A 147 -47.56 -19.91 16.34
C LEU A 147 -48.91 -19.17 16.36
N GLN A 148 -49.17 -18.33 15.35
CA GLN A 148 -50.45 -17.64 15.23
C GLN A 148 -51.62 -18.63 15.04
N GLN A 149 -51.42 -19.70 14.27
CA GLN A 149 -52.43 -20.75 14.11
C GLN A 149 -52.68 -21.49 15.42
N LEU A 150 -51.63 -21.91 16.12
CA LEU A 150 -51.73 -22.60 17.41
C LEU A 150 -52.40 -21.72 18.47
N SER A 151 -52.11 -20.42 18.49
CA SER A 151 -52.79 -19.45 19.39
C SER A 151 -54.29 -19.43 19.12
N ARG A 152 -54.71 -19.32 17.86
CA ARG A 152 -56.15 -19.34 17.51
C ARG A 152 -56.82 -20.64 17.89
N ILE A 153 -56.13 -21.77 17.73
CA ILE A 153 -56.64 -23.08 18.14
C ILE A 153 -56.80 -23.14 19.67
N LYS A 154 -55.80 -22.66 20.42
CA LYS A 154 -55.85 -22.56 21.88
C LYS A 154 -57.07 -21.75 22.32
N ASP A 155 -57.23 -20.55 21.79
CA ASP A 155 -58.34 -19.64 22.13
C ASP A 155 -59.69 -20.32 21.85
N ASN A 156 -59.85 -20.97 20.69
CA ASN A 156 -61.07 -21.70 20.35
C ASN A 156 -61.35 -22.90 21.28
N VAL A 157 -60.33 -23.62 21.72
CA VAL A 157 -60.48 -24.71 22.70
C VAL A 157 -60.87 -24.17 24.07
N GLU A 158 -60.29 -23.04 24.46
CA GLU A 158 -60.57 -22.36 25.73
C GLU A 158 -62.02 -21.83 25.75
N ASP A 159 -62.49 -21.23 24.66
CA ASP A 159 -63.89 -20.83 24.47
C ASP A 159 -64.85 -22.02 24.56
N LYS A 160 -64.51 -23.14 23.91
CA LYS A 160 -65.31 -24.38 23.99
C LYS A 160 -65.36 -24.93 25.40
N LEU A 161 -64.23 -24.93 26.12
CA LEU A 161 -64.17 -25.37 27.50
C LEU A 161 -65.02 -24.49 28.39
N GLU A 162 -64.97 -23.17 28.22
CA GLU A 162 -65.79 -22.23 28.98
C GLU A 162 -67.28 -22.41 28.69
N LEU A 163 -67.66 -22.62 27.43
CA LEU A 163 -69.03 -22.95 27.05
C LEU A 163 -69.51 -24.24 27.73
N ARG A 164 -68.68 -25.30 27.76
CA ARG A 164 -69.02 -26.54 28.46
C ARG A 164 -69.14 -26.35 29.96
N LYS A 165 -68.28 -25.54 30.59
CA LYS A 165 -68.41 -25.16 32.02
C LYS A 165 -69.75 -24.46 32.29
N LYS A 166 -70.15 -23.50 31.44
CA LYS A 166 -71.45 -22.81 31.53
C LYS A 166 -72.62 -23.77 31.38
N GLN A 167 -72.58 -24.68 30.40
CA GLN A 167 -73.60 -25.72 30.21
C GLN A 167 -73.70 -26.66 31.42
N PHE A 168 -72.57 -27.10 31.98
CA PHE A 168 -72.55 -27.91 33.21
C PHE A 168 -73.15 -27.18 34.40
N HIS A 169 -72.88 -25.88 34.54
CA HIS A 169 -73.45 -25.06 35.60
C HIS A 169 -74.98 -24.97 35.49
N VAL A 170 -75.51 -24.74 34.29
CA VAL A 170 -76.97 -24.75 34.04
C VAL A 170 -77.57 -26.10 34.42
N LEU A 171 -76.95 -27.21 33.99
CA LEU A 171 -77.42 -28.54 34.35
C LEU A 171 -77.44 -28.75 35.88
N LEU A 172 -76.37 -28.34 36.57
CA LEU A 172 -76.29 -28.43 38.03
C LEU A 172 -77.39 -27.61 38.72
N SER A 173 -77.65 -26.38 38.26
CA SER A 173 -78.75 -25.56 38.75
C SER A 173 -80.11 -26.21 38.55
N THR A 174 -80.37 -26.79 37.36
CA THR A 174 -81.63 -27.51 37.12
C THR A 174 -81.79 -28.74 38.00
N ILE A 175 -80.70 -29.46 38.30
CA ILE A 175 -80.72 -30.59 39.24
C ILE A 175 -81.04 -30.10 40.66
N GLN A 176 -80.43 -28.99 41.09
CA GLN A 176 -80.70 -28.40 42.40
C GLN A 176 -82.14 -27.90 42.53
N GLU A 177 -82.68 -27.28 41.48
CA GLU A 177 -84.09 -26.86 41.41
C GLU A 177 -85.02 -28.07 41.50
N LEU A 178 -84.76 -29.13 40.73
CA LEU A 178 -85.55 -30.37 40.81
C LEU A 178 -85.46 -31.02 42.20
N GLN A 179 -84.28 -31.01 42.83
CA GLN A 179 -84.13 -31.48 44.22
C GLN A 179 -84.95 -30.63 45.19
N GLN A 180 -84.94 -29.30 45.05
CA GLN A 180 -85.78 -28.42 45.85
C GLN A 180 -87.27 -28.68 45.63
N THR A 181 -87.71 -28.86 44.38
CA THR A 181 -89.10 -29.20 44.09
C THR A 181 -89.50 -30.53 44.72
N LEU A 182 -88.66 -31.57 44.62
CA LEU A 182 -88.90 -32.85 45.29
C LEU A 182 -88.96 -32.72 46.82
N GLU A 183 -88.08 -31.90 47.42
CA GLU A 183 -88.13 -31.62 48.87
C GLU A 183 -89.39 -30.83 49.28
N ILE A 184 -89.91 -29.97 48.39
CA ILE A 184 -91.17 -29.26 48.60
C ILE A 184 -92.35 -30.23 48.50
N ASP A 185 -92.36 -31.09 47.48
CA ASP A 185 -93.41 -32.10 47.26
C ASP A 185 -93.47 -33.10 48.43
N GLU A 186 -92.32 -33.58 48.94
CA GLU A 186 -92.25 -34.42 50.14
C GLU A 186 -92.77 -33.71 51.41
N LYS A 187 -92.54 -32.39 51.53
CA LYS A 187 -93.08 -31.57 52.64
C LYS A 187 -94.58 -31.34 52.51
N SER A 188 -95.11 -31.15 51.29
CA SER A 188 -96.56 -31.02 51.08
C SER A 188 -97.31 -32.33 51.32
N GLU A 189 -96.77 -33.48 50.91
CA GLU A 189 -97.41 -34.77 51.23
C GLU A 189 -97.43 -35.05 52.74
N THR A 190 -96.42 -34.59 53.49
CA THR A 190 -96.42 -34.72 54.96
C THR A 190 -97.41 -33.78 55.67
N ASP A 191 -97.69 -32.59 55.12
CA ASP A 191 -98.76 -31.69 55.60
C ASP A 191 -100.16 -32.19 55.21
N ASP A 192 -100.37 -32.69 53.99
CA ASP A 192 -101.66 -33.25 53.54
C ASP A 192 -102.05 -34.52 54.31
N THR A 193 -101.06 -35.31 54.75
CA THR A 193 -101.31 -36.46 55.63
C THR A 193 -101.69 -36.02 57.06
N GLN A 194 -101.27 -34.83 57.51
CA GLN A 194 -101.70 -34.25 58.80
C GLN A 194 -103.08 -33.59 58.73
N GLU A 195 -103.47 -32.94 57.63
CA GLU A 195 -104.82 -32.37 57.47
C GLU A 195 -105.89 -33.44 57.24
N SER A 196 -105.61 -34.50 56.45
CA SER A 196 -106.52 -35.64 56.28
C SER A 196 -106.79 -36.42 57.58
N SER A 197 -105.85 -36.36 58.53
CA SER A 197 -106.00 -36.94 59.88
C SER A 197 -106.87 -36.10 60.83
N MET A 198 -107.17 -34.84 60.51
CA MET A 198 -107.96 -33.93 61.36
C MET A 198 -109.40 -33.68 60.86
N GLU A 199 -109.75 -34.00 59.62
CA GLU A 199 -111.12 -33.82 59.09
C GLU A 199 -112.02 -35.08 59.22
N SER A 200 -111.55 -36.12 59.92
CA SER A 200 -112.36 -37.30 60.31
C SER A 200 -112.50 -37.43 61.82
N GLY A 201 -112.82 -36.31 62.48
CA GLY A 201 -113.15 -36.25 63.89
C GLY A 201 -114.11 -35.09 64.21
N ASP A 202 -115.38 -35.46 64.37
CA ASP A 202 -116.56 -34.72 64.89
C ASP A 202 -117.45 -33.94 63.90
#